data_AF-A0AAX2RWN1-F1
#
_entry.id   AF-A0AAX2RWN1-F1
#
_cell.length_a   1.000
_cell.length_b   1.000
_cell.length_c   1.000
_cell.angle_alpha   90.00
_cell.angle_beta   90.00
_cell.angle_gamma   90.00
#
_symmetry.space_group_name_H-M   'P 1'
#
loop_
_entity.id
_entity.type
_entity.pdbx_description
1 polymer ?
#
loop_
_entity_poly.entity_id
_entity_poly.type
_entity_poly.pdbx_seq_one_letter_code
_entity_poly.pdbx_strand_id
1 'polypeptide(L)'
;KDENALQREIKKFFAENKSNYGSVETINNMIKCLTVDLPLFDDEIKAAMDYQFLAFKNGVLNKRTLAFLPHKKEYYLTAINP
;
A
#
# COMPACT_ATOMS: atom_id res chain seq x y z
N LYS A 1 11.77 -18.36 -5.16
CA LYS A 1 10.50 -17.62 -5.05
C LYS A 1 9.73 -17.91 -6.33
N ASP A 2 8.52 -18.45 -6.27
CA ASP A 2 7.74 -18.86 -7.45
C ASP A 2 7.42 -17.64 -8.34
N GLU A 3 8.20 -17.40 -9.40
CA GLU A 3 7.91 -16.36 -10.42
C GLU A 3 6.48 -16.48 -10.98
N ASN A 4 5.96 -17.71 -11.01
CA ASN A 4 4.60 -18.02 -11.46
C ASN A 4 3.51 -17.49 -10.53
N ALA A 5 3.78 -17.25 -9.24
CA ALA A 5 2.78 -16.75 -8.30
C ALA A 5 2.38 -15.30 -8.61
N LEU A 6 3.36 -14.43 -8.86
CA LEU A 6 3.12 -13.02 -9.15
C LEU A 6 2.41 -12.83 -10.50
N GLN A 7 2.80 -13.62 -11.51
CA GLN A 7 2.09 -13.64 -12.79
C GLN A 7 0.61 -14.04 -12.65
N ARG A 8 0.29 -14.99 -11.75
CA ARG A 8 -1.09 -15.40 -11.49
C ARG A 8 -1.90 -14.30 -10.83
N GLU A 9 -1.33 -13.59 -9.86
CA GLU A 9 -1.98 -12.46 -9.20
C GLU A 9 -2.27 -11.30 -10.17
N ILE A 10 -1.31 -10.95 -11.04
CA ILE A 10 -1.53 -9.92 -12.06
C ILE A 10 -2.66 -10.33 -13.01
N LYS A 11 -2.67 -11.58 -13.49
CA LYS A 11 -3.76 -12.08 -14.34
C LYS A 11 -5.12 -12.00 -13.64
N LYS A 12 -5.17 -12.33 -12.36
CA LYS A 12 -6.39 -12.25 -11.54
C LYS A 12 -6.88 -10.80 -11.40
N PHE A 13 -5.98 -9.86 -11.12
CA PHE A 13 -6.29 -8.43 -11.06
C PHE A 13 -6.95 -7.90 -12.35
N PHE A 14 -6.40 -8.25 -13.51
CA PHE A 14 -6.98 -7.86 -14.80
C PHE A 14 -8.39 -8.46 -15.00
N ALA A 15 -8.57 -9.73 -14.63
CA ALA A 15 -9.86 -10.40 -14.72
C ALA A 15 -10.92 -9.75 -13.81
N GLU A 16 -10.58 -9.44 -12.56
CA GLU A 16 -11.47 -8.78 -11.58
C GLU A 16 -11.90 -7.38 -12.04
N ASN A 17 -10.98 -6.64 -12.67
CA ASN A 17 -11.23 -5.29 -13.18
C ASN A 17 -11.81 -5.27 -14.61
N LYS A 18 -12.20 -6.44 -15.16
CA LYS A 18 -12.74 -6.57 -16.53
C LYS A 18 -11.84 -5.93 -17.59
N SER A 19 -10.53 -6.03 -17.41
CA SER A 19 -9.52 -5.44 -18.28
C SER A 19 -8.64 -6.53 -18.90
N ASN A 20 -8.07 -6.26 -20.06
CA ASN A 20 -7.16 -7.20 -20.75
C ASN A 20 -5.71 -6.78 -20.51
N TYR A 21 -4.87 -7.72 -20.07
CA TYR A 21 -3.42 -7.50 -19.93
C TYR A 21 -2.68 -7.51 -21.27
N GLY A 22 -3.36 -7.79 -22.39
CA GLY A 22 -2.86 -7.68 -23.76
C GLY A 22 -1.95 -8.83 -24.19
N SER A 23 -0.88 -9.10 -23.44
CA SER A 23 0.06 -10.19 -23.72
C SER A 23 0.80 -10.67 -22.48
N VAL A 24 1.39 -11.86 -22.53
CA VAL A 24 2.27 -12.37 -21.44
C VAL A 24 3.51 -11.49 -21.29
N GLU A 25 4.02 -10.91 -22.38
CA GLU A 25 5.16 -10.00 -22.35
C GLU A 25 4.84 -8.70 -21.58
N THR A 26 3.62 -8.19 -21.72
CA THR A 26 3.14 -7.05 -20.93
C THR A 26 3.18 -7.35 -19.43
N ILE A 27 2.76 -8.54 -19.02
CA ILE A 27 2.83 -8.97 -17.61
C ILE A 27 4.28 -9.04 -17.14
N ASN A 28 5.19 -9.59 -17.94
CA ASN A 28 6.61 -9.68 -17.58
C ASN A 28 7.24 -8.29 -17.41
N ASN A 29 6.89 -7.34 -18.28
CA ASN A 29 7.38 -5.97 -18.18
C ASN A 29 6.79 -5.24 -16.96
N MET A 30 5.51 -5.48 -16.63
CA MET A 30 4.92 -5.00 -15.38
C MET A 30 5.65 -5.55 -14.16
N ILE A 31 5.98 -6.84 -14.15
CA ILE A 31 6.76 -7.44 -13.05
C ILE A 31 8.13 -6.78 -12.92
N LYS A 32 8.83 -6.55 -14.04
CA LYS A 32 10.14 -5.86 -14.02
C LYS A 32 10.04 -4.46 -13.44
N CYS A 33 9.06 -3.66 -13.85
CA CYS A 33 8.82 -2.35 -13.26
C CYS A 33 8.55 -2.46 -11.76
N LEU A 34 7.60 -3.32 -11.36
CA LEU A 34 7.27 -3.54 -9.96
C LEU A 34 8.47 -4.00 -9.12
N THR A 35 9.38 -4.80 -9.65
CA THR A 35 10.59 -5.20 -8.90
C THR A 35 11.58 -4.06 -8.64
N VAL A 36 11.57 -3.02 -9.47
CA VAL A 36 12.40 -1.81 -9.28
C VAL A 36 11.66 -0.80 -8.41
N ASP A 37 10.36 -0.63 -8.65
CA ASP A 37 9.57 0.41 -8.01
C ASP A 37 9.10 0.01 -6.60
N LEU A 38 8.75 -1.27 -6.35
CA LEU A 38 8.27 -1.74 -5.03
C LEU A 38 9.27 -1.46 -3.90
N PRO A 39 10.59 -1.69 -4.05
CA PRO A 39 11.56 -1.30 -3.02
C PRO A 39 11.63 0.21 -2.77
N LEU A 40 11.43 1.03 -3.80
CA LEU A 40 11.39 2.50 -3.67
C LEU A 40 10.13 2.94 -2.93
N PHE A 41 9.01 2.29 -3.22
CA PHE A 41 7.80 2.43 -2.45
C PHE A 41 7.96 1.90 -1.02
N ASP A 42 8.81 0.92 -0.75
CA ASP A 42 8.94 0.35 0.59
C ASP A 42 9.48 1.38 1.61
N ASP A 43 10.30 2.35 1.18
CA ASP A 43 10.76 3.44 2.06
C ASP A 43 9.74 4.58 2.16
N GLU A 44 9.08 4.95 1.07
CA GLU A 44 8.03 5.99 1.05
C GLU A 44 6.72 5.53 1.71
N ILE A 45 6.36 4.26 1.53
CA ILE A 45 5.21 3.58 2.14
C ILE A 45 5.51 3.23 3.60
N LYS A 46 6.72 2.83 4.00
CA LYS A 46 7.05 2.73 5.44
C LYS A 46 6.99 4.09 6.14
N ALA A 47 7.34 5.17 5.43
CA ALA A 47 7.19 6.53 5.94
C ALA A 47 5.71 6.97 6.00
N ALA A 48 4.88 6.58 5.03
CA ALA A 48 3.46 6.95 4.96
C ALA A 48 2.51 6.03 5.79
N MET A 49 2.87 4.76 5.97
CA MET A 49 2.14 3.73 6.75
C MET A 49 2.67 3.61 8.18
N ASP A 50 3.43 4.58 8.67
CA ASP A 50 3.67 4.68 10.10
C ASP A 50 2.37 5.15 10.76
N TYR A 51 1.44 4.20 10.93
CA TYR A 51 0.19 4.26 11.69
C TYR A 51 0.50 4.50 13.18
N GLN A 52 1.31 5.50 13.47
CA GLN A 52 1.69 5.86 14.83
C GLN A 52 0.49 6.36 15.59
N PHE A 53 -0.60 6.77 14.94
CA PHE A 53 -1.76 7.35 15.60
C PHE A 53 -2.99 6.44 15.52
N LEU A 54 -3.69 6.29 16.64
CA LEU A 54 -4.99 5.62 16.76
C LEU A 54 -6.05 6.69 17.09
N ALA A 55 -7.03 6.88 16.21
CA ALA A 55 -8.04 7.92 16.37
C ALA A 55 -9.14 7.53 17.36
N PHE A 56 -9.52 8.48 18.21
CA PHE A 56 -10.66 8.42 19.13
C PHE A 56 -11.58 9.64 18.91
N LYS A 57 -12.81 9.63 19.44
CA LYS A 57 -13.74 10.75 19.29
C LYS A 57 -13.21 12.09 19.84
N ASN A 58 -12.24 12.04 20.76
CA ASN A 58 -11.71 13.18 21.50
C ASN A 58 -10.21 13.45 21.26
N GLY A 59 -9.56 12.70 20.36
CA GLY A 59 -8.12 12.85 20.13
C GLY A 59 -7.53 11.73 19.29
N VAL A 60 -6.20 11.68 19.27
CA VAL A 60 -5.42 10.59 18.66
C VAL A 60 -4.40 10.09 19.67
N LEU A 61 -4.25 8.78 19.80
CA LEU A 61 -3.23 8.14 20.63
C LEU A 61 -2.01 7.83 19.78
N ASN A 62 -0.85 8.37 20.13
CA ASN A 62 0.41 7.92 19.55
C ASN A 62 0.80 6.56 20.14
N LYS A 63 0.79 5.49 19.35
CA LYS A 63 1.12 4.11 19.75
C LYS A 63 2.58 3.93 20.17
N ARG A 64 3.49 4.83 19.76
CA ARG A 64 4.92 4.78 20.11
C ARG A 64 5.22 5.48 21.42
N THR A 65 4.65 6.66 21.65
CA THR A 65 4.88 7.45 22.88
C THR A 65 3.81 7.25 23.94
N LEU A 66 2.71 6.58 23.59
CA LEU A 66 1.50 6.42 24.40
C LEU A 66 0.86 7.75 24.83
N ALA A 67 1.25 8.85 24.20
CA ALA A 67 0.70 10.17 24.47
C ALA A 67 -0.64 10.36 23.72
N PHE A 68 -1.63 10.89 24.43
CA PHE A 68 -2.92 11.25 23.86
C PHE A 68 -2.89 12.71 23.41
N LEU A 69 -3.02 12.95 22.10
CA LEU A 69 -2.97 14.28 21.50
C LEU A 69 -4.38 14.75 21.10
N PRO A 70 -4.67 16.06 21.21
CA PRO A 70 -5.94 16.61 20.75
C PRO A 70 -6.07 16.47 19.22
N HIS A 71 -7.31 16.50 18.71
CA HIS A 71 -7.56 16.48 17.27
C HIS A 71 -6.87 17.65 16.58
N LYS A 72 -6.01 17.33 15.61
CA LYS A 72 -5.49 18.28 14.63
C LYS A 72 -5.63 17.66 13.25
N LYS A 73 -5.86 18.51 12.24
CA LYS A 73 -6.00 18.10 10.83
C LYS A 73 -4.79 17.28 10.34
N GLU A 74 -3.61 17.59 10.85
CA GLU A 74 -2.35 16.90 10.57
C GLU A 74 -2.37 15.42 10.97
N TYR A 75 -3.18 15.04 11.97
CA TYR A 75 -3.35 13.66 12.44
C TYR A 75 -4.57 12.96 11.83
N TYR A 76 -5.42 13.71 11.12
CA TYR A 76 -6.63 13.20 10.46
C TYR A 76 -6.33 12.46 9.15
N LEU A 77 -5.04 12.23 8.86
CA LEU A 77 -4.62 11.24 7.90
C LEU A 77 -4.44 9.92 8.63
N THR A 78 -5.55 9.23 8.82
CA THR A 78 -5.51 7.81 8.49
C THR A 78 -6.67 7.53 7.57
N ALA A 79 -6.45 6.68 6.57
CA ALA A 79 -7.47 5.99 5.79
C ALA A 79 -7.96 6.67 4.49
N ILE A 80 -7.22 6.43 3.41
CA ILE A 80 -7.82 5.47 2.47
C ILE A 80 -7.30 4.11 2.94
N ASN A 81 -8.21 3.27 3.40
CA ASN A 81 -7.93 1.84 3.51
C ASN A 81 -7.97 1.30 2.07
N PRO A 82 -6.87 0.82 1.47
CA PRO A 82 -7.00 -0.19 0.44
C PRO A 82 -7.61 -1.47 1.04
#